data_AF-A0A2E9ZQL8-F1
#
_entry.id   AF-A0A2E9ZQL8-F1
#
_cell.length_a   1.000
_cell.length_b   1.000
_cell.length_c   1.000
_cell.angle_alpha   90.00
_cell.angle_beta   90.00
_cell.angle_gamma   90.00
#
_symmetry.space_group_name_H-M   'P 1'
#
loop_
_entity.id
_entity.type
_entity.pdbx_description
1 polymer ?
#
loop_
_entity_poly.entity_id
_entity_poly.type
_entity_poly.pdbx_seq_one_letter_code
_entity_poly.pdbx_strand_id
1 'polypeptide(L)'
;MGTMIQQHKLEETDYRGQRFADWPSDLKGNNDLLGITRPDVIQSIHRDYFEAGSDIIETNTFNSTSIALADYGMESLAHELNVANARLARAAADEVMADDPARRCFVAGALGPTNRTASISPDVNNPAFRAVTYDQLVEAYFQQARSLVEGGADVLLVETVFDSLNSRAALFALESLFDSLDQRLPVMLSFTITDQSGRTLSGQTVEAYWNSASNIDLLSVGINCALGPAEMRPYIDELSRIAPVNVSSYPNAGLPNPLLPTGFPETPESLAPQLREWAANGWLNIVGGCCGTTPGHIREIVRVVADCEPRRLAKQEPWLRLSGMEALTVRPDSNFVNVGERTNVTGSPRFAKLIKNDQYEEALAVARQQVENGAQIIDVNMDESMLDSEAAMTRFLNLIASEPDISRVPIMIDSSKWSVIEAGLKCIQGKGIVNSISLKEGEEQFLEQARLIRRYGAAVVVMAFDETGQADTTDRRVEICTRSYKLLTEKVGFP
;
A
#
# COMPACT_ATOMS: atom_id res chain seq x y z
N MET A 1 8.02 -12.09 14.68
CA MET A 1 8.38 -13.43 14.16
C MET A 1 9.89 -13.59 13.90
N GLY A 2 10.49 -12.89 12.93
CA GLY A 2 11.89 -13.13 12.50
C GLY A 2 12.95 -13.06 13.62
N THR A 3 12.86 -12.10 14.54
CA THR A 3 13.77 -12.00 15.70
C THR A 3 13.71 -13.24 16.60
N MET A 4 12.53 -13.86 16.78
CA MET A 4 12.38 -15.07 17.58
C MET A 4 12.97 -16.28 16.86
N ILE A 5 12.74 -16.43 15.55
CA ILE A 5 13.34 -17.49 14.73
C ILE A 5 14.88 -17.48 14.83
N GLN A 6 15.49 -16.29 14.77
CA GLN A 6 16.95 -16.15 14.88
C GLN A 6 17.51 -16.69 16.21
N GLN A 7 16.75 -16.63 17.31
CA GLN A 7 17.19 -17.15 18.62
C GLN A 7 17.28 -18.68 18.66
N HIS A 8 16.53 -19.37 17.80
CA HIS A 8 16.62 -20.83 17.67
C HIS A 8 17.88 -21.30 16.94
N LYS A 9 18.64 -20.38 16.31
CA LYS A 9 19.90 -20.67 15.60
C LYS A 9 19.76 -21.82 14.60
N LEU A 10 18.66 -21.80 13.85
CA LEU A 10 18.35 -22.81 12.84
C LEU A 10 19.39 -22.79 11.72
N GLU A 11 19.75 -23.99 11.26
CA GLU A 11 20.72 -24.19 10.19
C GLU A 11 20.03 -24.60 8.89
N GLU A 12 20.77 -24.59 7.77
CA GLU A 12 20.24 -24.94 6.44
C GLU A 12 19.42 -26.24 6.42
N THR A 13 19.86 -27.24 7.19
CA THR A 13 19.15 -28.53 7.33
C THR A 13 17.76 -28.40 7.93
N ASP A 14 17.55 -27.44 8.84
CA ASP A 14 16.23 -27.16 9.42
C ASP A 14 15.30 -26.54 8.39
N TYR A 15 15.79 -25.60 7.56
CA TYR A 15 15.00 -24.97 6.51
C TYR A 15 14.61 -25.97 5.42
N ARG A 16 15.54 -26.88 5.05
CA ARG A 16 15.28 -27.92 4.03
C ARG A 16 14.28 -28.98 4.52
N GLY A 17 14.38 -29.37 5.79
CA GLY A 17 13.67 -30.53 6.31
C GLY A 17 13.92 -31.78 5.45
N GLN A 18 12.95 -32.69 5.42
CA GLN A 18 13.04 -33.90 4.57
C GLN A 18 12.64 -33.63 3.13
N ARG A 19 11.64 -32.75 2.90
CA ARG A 19 11.04 -32.52 1.58
C ARG A 19 11.95 -31.76 0.62
N PHE A 20 12.78 -30.85 1.12
CA PHE A 20 13.62 -29.98 0.31
C PHE A 20 15.12 -30.26 0.48
N ALA A 21 15.47 -31.48 0.93
CA ALA A 21 16.85 -31.89 1.14
C ALA A 21 17.74 -31.64 -0.10
N ASP A 22 17.24 -32.02 -1.28
CA ASP A 22 17.94 -31.91 -2.56
C ASP A 22 17.60 -30.63 -3.35
N TRP A 23 17.04 -29.60 -2.70
CA TRP A 23 16.70 -28.35 -3.39
C TRP A 23 17.96 -27.64 -3.93
N PRO A 24 17.96 -27.11 -5.16
CA PRO A 24 19.19 -26.71 -5.86
C PRO A 24 19.88 -25.44 -5.33
N SER A 25 19.21 -24.67 -4.47
CA SER A 25 19.73 -23.43 -3.87
C SER A 25 19.62 -23.47 -2.34
N ASP A 26 20.35 -22.58 -1.66
CA ASP A 26 20.23 -22.39 -0.22
C ASP A 26 18.83 -21.89 0.17
N LEU A 27 18.29 -22.41 1.27
CA LEU A 27 16.95 -22.08 1.77
C LEU A 27 16.98 -21.34 3.11
N LYS A 28 18.12 -21.31 3.81
CA LYS A 28 18.31 -20.52 5.03
C LYS A 28 18.02 -19.04 4.74
N GLY A 29 17.15 -18.48 5.58
CA GLY A 29 16.63 -17.12 5.41
C GLY A 29 15.21 -17.06 4.86
N ASN A 30 14.72 -18.13 4.20
CA ASN A 30 13.31 -18.26 3.85
C ASN A 30 12.49 -18.65 5.09
N ASN A 31 12.25 -17.70 5.99
CA ASN A 31 11.56 -17.94 7.27
C ASN A 31 10.14 -18.48 7.08
N ASP A 32 9.44 -18.07 6.02
CA ASP A 32 8.12 -18.53 5.66
C ASP A 32 8.05 -20.05 5.47
N LEU A 33 9.14 -20.67 4.95
CA LEU A 33 9.27 -22.11 4.74
C LEU A 33 9.19 -22.92 6.04
N LEU A 34 9.59 -22.31 7.16
CA LEU A 34 9.60 -22.98 8.47
C LEU A 34 8.19 -23.36 8.94
N GLY A 35 7.14 -22.75 8.38
CA GLY A 35 5.76 -23.22 8.62
C GLY A 35 5.51 -24.66 8.13
N ILE A 36 6.32 -25.15 7.18
CA ILE A 36 6.27 -26.53 6.70
C ILE A 36 7.35 -27.38 7.36
N THR A 37 8.59 -26.86 7.44
CA THR A 37 9.74 -27.68 7.84
C THR A 37 10.02 -27.70 9.34
N ARG A 38 9.61 -26.65 10.06
CA ARG A 38 9.69 -26.52 11.53
C ARG A 38 8.41 -25.93 12.14
N PRO A 39 7.24 -26.56 11.91
CA PRO A 39 5.96 -26.05 12.41
C PRO A 39 5.93 -25.95 13.94
N ASP A 40 6.70 -26.81 14.62
CA ASP A 40 6.89 -26.80 16.08
C ASP A 40 7.43 -25.44 16.58
N VAL A 41 8.40 -24.87 15.87
CA VAL A 41 9.03 -23.59 16.22
C VAL A 41 8.08 -22.43 15.95
N ILE A 42 7.42 -22.43 14.80
CA ILE A 42 6.54 -21.33 14.41
C ILE A 42 5.32 -21.27 15.34
N GLN A 43 4.69 -22.41 15.64
CA GLN A 43 3.56 -22.46 16.57
C GLN A 43 3.97 -22.06 17.99
N SER A 44 5.15 -22.48 18.47
CA SER A 44 5.62 -22.07 19.81
C SER A 44 5.82 -20.56 19.90
N ILE A 45 6.37 -19.92 18.86
CA ILE A 45 6.55 -18.47 18.83
C ILE A 45 5.19 -17.74 18.89
N HIS A 46 4.19 -18.21 18.14
CA HIS A 46 2.84 -17.64 18.22
C HIS A 46 2.26 -17.72 19.64
N ARG A 47 2.41 -18.90 20.28
CA ARG A 47 1.98 -19.12 21.66
C ARG A 47 2.68 -18.17 22.63
N ASP A 48 3.99 -17.99 22.51
CA ASP A 48 4.76 -17.08 23.36
C ASP A 48 4.26 -15.63 23.29
N TYR A 49 3.87 -15.15 22.11
CA TYR A 49 3.30 -13.80 21.95
C TYR A 49 1.90 -13.68 22.53
N PHE A 50 1.05 -14.69 22.37
CA PHE A 50 -0.26 -14.71 23.04
C PHE A 50 -0.14 -14.76 24.55
N GLU A 51 0.78 -15.56 25.10
CA GLU A 51 1.09 -15.62 26.54
C GLU A 51 1.72 -14.32 27.06
N ALA A 52 2.34 -13.53 26.20
CA ALA A 52 2.78 -12.17 26.52
C ALA A 52 1.63 -11.16 26.57
N GLY A 53 0.44 -11.52 26.08
CA GLY A 53 -0.76 -10.68 26.12
C GLY A 53 -1.17 -10.07 24.78
N SER A 54 -0.54 -10.44 23.66
CA SER A 54 -0.98 -9.98 22.32
C SER A 54 -2.43 -10.40 22.05
N ASP A 55 -3.28 -9.48 21.62
CA ASP A 55 -4.64 -9.80 21.14
C ASP A 55 -4.65 -10.20 19.66
N ILE A 56 -3.69 -9.69 18.89
CA ILE A 56 -3.51 -9.96 17.46
C ILE A 56 -2.08 -10.47 17.25
N ILE A 57 -1.91 -11.54 16.47
CA ILE A 57 -0.61 -12.00 15.97
C ILE A 57 -0.60 -12.00 14.45
N GLU A 58 0.58 -11.82 13.86
CA GLU A 58 0.78 -11.95 12.42
C GLU A 58 1.09 -13.39 12.06
N THR A 59 0.60 -13.87 10.91
CA THR A 59 1.04 -15.12 10.28
C THR A 59 2.50 -14.99 9.83
N ASN A 60 3.25 -16.11 9.81
CA ASN A 60 4.60 -16.16 9.26
C ASN A 60 4.58 -16.24 7.72
N THR A 61 4.08 -15.18 7.07
CA THR A 61 3.80 -15.15 5.61
C THR A 61 4.32 -13.91 4.91
N PHE A 62 5.26 -13.19 5.53
CA PHE A 62 5.76 -11.91 5.04
C PHE A 62 6.29 -11.98 3.59
N ASN A 63 6.94 -13.08 3.20
CA ASN A 63 7.48 -13.30 1.85
C ASN A 63 6.74 -14.40 1.07
N SER A 64 5.57 -14.85 1.53
CA SER A 64 4.82 -15.95 0.92
C SER A 64 4.06 -15.51 -0.34
N THR A 65 4.76 -14.88 -1.27
CA THR A 65 4.24 -14.50 -2.60
C THR A 65 5.03 -15.20 -3.68
N SER A 66 4.42 -15.42 -4.84
CA SER A 66 5.14 -15.97 -6.01
C SER A 66 6.34 -15.11 -6.42
N ILE A 67 6.25 -13.78 -6.23
CA ILE A 67 7.32 -12.83 -6.53
C ILE A 67 8.53 -13.02 -5.61
N ALA A 68 8.33 -13.03 -4.29
CA ALA A 68 9.43 -13.15 -3.34
C ALA A 68 10.02 -14.57 -3.31
N LEU A 69 9.20 -15.60 -3.50
CA LEU A 69 9.65 -16.99 -3.54
C LEU A 69 10.47 -17.34 -4.79
N ALA A 70 10.44 -16.49 -5.82
CA ALA A 70 11.27 -16.66 -7.02
C ALA A 70 12.78 -16.60 -6.70
N ASP A 71 13.19 -15.87 -5.66
CA ASP A 71 14.59 -15.84 -5.21
C ASP A 71 15.09 -17.22 -4.73
N TYR A 72 14.15 -18.11 -4.37
CA TYR A 72 14.41 -19.49 -3.95
C TYR A 72 13.94 -20.53 -4.99
N GLY A 73 13.36 -20.10 -6.12
CA GLY A 73 12.73 -20.98 -7.12
C GLY A 73 11.48 -21.71 -6.62
N MET A 74 10.81 -21.17 -5.59
CA MET A 74 9.72 -21.80 -4.84
C MET A 74 8.34 -21.20 -5.13
N GLU A 75 8.14 -20.54 -6.27
CA GLU A 75 6.92 -19.79 -6.61
C GLU A 75 5.65 -20.65 -6.49
N SER A 76 5.74 -21.92 -6.89
CA SER A 76 4.63 -22.89 -6.82
C SER A 76 4.19 -23.23 -5.39
N LEU A 77 5.00 -22.92 -4.37
CA LEU A 77 4.70 -23.19 -2.97
C LEU A 77 3.96 -22.02 -2.29
N ALA A 78 3.75 -20.89 -2.96
CA ALA A 78 3.13 -19.70 -2.37
C ALA A 78 1.80 -20.03 -1.68
N HIS A 79 0.91 -20.75 -2.35
CA HIS A 79 -0.38 -21.16 -1.77
C HIS A 79 -0.21 -22.04 -0.52
N GLU A 80 0.60 -23.09 -0.62
CA GLU A 80 0.83 -24.05 0.46
C GLU A 80 1.43 -23.38 1.71
N LEU A 81 2.42 -22.50 1.51
CA LEU A 81 3.08 -21.77 2.59
C LEU A 81 2.12 -20.85 3.35
N ASN A 82 1.27 -20.11 2.63
CA ASN A 82 0.29 -19.24 3.27
C ASN A 82 -0.73 -20.05 4.10
N VAL A 83 -1.30 -21.11 3.52
CA VAL A 83 -2.29 -21.94 4.21
C VAL A 83 -1.67 -22.60 5.44
N ALA A 84 -0.46 -23.15 5.34
CA ALA A 84 0.22 -23.81 6.45
C ALA A 84 0.51 -22.82 7.59
N ASN A 85 1.12 -21.67 7.30
CA ASN A 85 1.46 -20.68 8.32
C ASN A 85 0.20 -20.04 8.95
N ALA A 86 -0.85 -19.80 8.18
CA ALA A 86 -2.12 -19.31 8.73
C ALA A 86 -2.79 -20.33 9.67
N ARG A 87 -2.77 -21.62 9.32
CA ARG A 87 -3.30 -22.68 10.19
C ARG A 87 -2.51 -22.82 11.49
N LEU A 88 -1.18 -22.64 11.48
CA LEU A 88 -0.37 -22.66 12.70
C LEU A 88 -0.72 -21.50 13.63
N ALA A 89 -0.89 -20.29 13.09
CA ALA A 89 -1.32 -19.13 13.86
C ALA A 89 -2.74 -19.32 14.44
N ARG A 90 -3.68 -19.84 13.64
CA ARG A 90 -5.05 -20.15 14.05
C ARG A 90 -5.08 -21.21 15.16
N ALA A 91 -4.30 -22.27 15.02
CA ALA A 91 -4.21 -23.32 16.04
C ALA A 91 -3.68 -22.76 17.37
N ALA A 92 -2.61 -21.95 17.35
CA ALA A 92 -2.10 -21.31 18.56
C ALA A 92 -3.14 -20.38 19.23
N ALA A 93 -3.91 -19.63 18.42
CA ALA A 93 -4.97 -18.76 18.92
C ALA A 93 -6.12 -19.57 19.56
N ASP A 94 -6.52 -20.67 18.93
CA ASP A 94 -7.58 -21.55 19.43
C ASP A 94 -7.16 -22.28 20.71
N GLU A 95 -5.91 -22.74 20.79
CA GLU A 95 -5.34 -23.35 21.99
C GLU A 95 -5.37 -22.38 23.17
N VAL A 96 -4.93 -21.13 22.98
CA VAL A 96 -4.93 -20.12 24.05
C VAL A 96 -6.35 -19.74 24.48
N MET A 97 -7.30 -19.61 23.54
CA MET A 97 -8.70 -19.34 23.88
C MET A 97 -9.41 -20.52 24.54
N ALA A 98 -8.96 -21.76 24.27
CA ALA A 98 -9.46 -22.94 24.97
C ALA A 98 -8.94 -23.00 26.41
N ASP A 99 -7.68 -22.62 26.63
CA ASP A 99 -7.06 -22.54 27.97
C ASP A 99 -7.63 -21.38 28.80
N ASP A 100 -7.95 -20.24 28.18
CA ASP A 100 -8.60 -19.08 28.80
C ASP A 100 -9.76 -18.53 27.94
N PRO A 101 -11.02 -18.91 28.23
CA PRO A 101 -12.20 -18.46 27.48
C PRO A 101 -12.48 -16.94 27.53
N ALA A 102 -11.85 -16.21 28.46
CA ALA A 102 -11.96 -14.75 28.53
C ALA A 102 -11.06 -14.06 27.50
N ARG A 103 -10.01 -14.73 27.01
CA ARG A 103 -9.15 -14.19 25.94
C ARG A 103 -9.90 -14.14 24.61
N ARG A 104 -9.46 -13.21 23.78
CA ARG A 104 -9.82 -13.11 22.37
C ARG A 104 -8.52 -12.97 21.60
N CYS A 105 -8.26 -13.92 20.73
CA CYS A 105 -7.02 -14.05 19.98
C CYS A 105 -7.35 -14.03 18.49
N PHE A 106 -6.80 -13.05 17.79
CA PHE A 106 -7.02 -12.83 16.37
C PHE A 106 -5.75 -13.09 15.57
N VAL A 107 -5.93 -13.62 14.35
CA VAL A 107 -4.86 -13.90 13.40
C VAL A 107 -4.90 -12.88 12.26
N ALA A 108 -3.84 -12.09 12.14
CA ALA A 108 -3.60 -11.22 11.01
C ALA A 108 -2.82 -11.95 9.93
N GLY A 109 -3.47 -12.20 8.80
CA GLY A 109 -2.82 -12.69 7.58
C GLY A 109 -1.89 -11.62 7.03
N ALA A 110 -0.58 -11.74 7.28
CA ALA A 110 0.43 -10.78 6.88
C ALA A 110 0.77 -10.88 5.38
N LEU A 111 0.63 -9.77 4.67
CA LEU A 111 1.07 -9.57 3.29
C LEU A 111 2.20 -8.52 3.29
N GLY A 112 3.43 -8.98 3.12
CA GLY A 112 4.59 -8.09 3.02
C GLY A 112 4.68 -7.35 1.68
N PRO A 113 5.66 -6.44 1.52
CA PRO A 113 5.78 -5.57 0.36
C PRO A 113 6.36 -6.24 -0.90
N THR A 114 6.70 -7.54 -0.83
CA THR A 114 7.58 -8.27 -1.77
C THR A 114 9.03 -7.75 -1.79
N ASN A 115 9.88 -8.33 -2.64
CA ASN A 115 11.26 -7.90 -2.88
C ASN A 115 11.42 -7.04 -4.15
N ARG A 116 10.33 -6.63 -4.81
CA ARG A 116 10.33 -5.83 -6.05
C ARG A 116 9.52 -4.55 -5.87
N THR A 117 9.98 -3.44 -6.47
CA THR A 117 9.28 -2.15 -6.50
C THR A 117 8.58 -1.94 -7.83
N ALA A 118 7.33 -1.46 -7.81
CA ALA A 118 6.63 -1.01 -9.00
C ALA A 118 6.81 0.49 -9.29
N SER A 119 7.14 1.31 -8.29
CA SER A 119 7.33 2.75 -8.49
C SER A 119 8.78 3.14 -8.82
N ILE A 120 9.77 2.31 -8.44
CA ILE A 120 11.21 2.59 -8.57
C ILE A 120 11.86 1.61 -9.55
N SER A 121 12.77 2.11 -10.39
CA SER A 121 13.60 1.26 -11.24
C SER A 121 14.78 0.67 -10.46
N PRO A 122 15.03 -0.64 -10.56
CA PRO A 122 16.25 -1.24 -10.03
C PRO A 122 17.47 -1.04 -10.97
N ASP A 123 17.27 -0.54 -12.19
CA ASP A 123 18.35 -0.24 -13.14
C ASP A 123 18.60 1.27 -13.22
N VAL A 124 19.74 1.70 -12.68
CA VAL A 124 20.16 3.10 -12.65
C VAL A 124 20.34 3.69 -14.06
N ASN A 125 20.63 2.86 -15.06
CA ASN A 125 20.80 3.31 -16.45
C ASN A 125 19.48 3.37 -17.23
N ASN A 126 18.40 2.80 -16.68
CA ASN A 126 17.08 2.82 -17.28
C ASN A 126 16.02 3.21 -16.24
N PRO A 127 15.81 4.52 -15.98
CA PRO A 127 14.86 4.97 -14.97
C PRO A 127 13.39 4.60 -15.26
N ALA A 128 13.08 4.25 -16.52
CA ALA A 128 11.75 3.80 -16.93
C ALA A 128 11.50 2.30 -16.68
N PHE A 129 12.55 1.50 -16.44
CA PHE A 129 12.43 0.06 -16.24
C PHE A 129 11.72 -0.27 -14.92
N ARG A 130 10.94 -1.35 -14.93
CA ARG A 130 10.33 -1.94 -13.72
C ARG A 130 10.55 -3.45 -13.75
N ALA A 131 11.03 -4.01 -12.65
CA ALA A 131 11.27 -5.45 -12.54
C ALA A 131 10.00 -6.25 -12.24
N VAL A 132 8.90 -5.57 -11.91
CA VAL A 132 7.58 -6.15 -11.69
C VAL A 132 6.53 -5.19 -12.23
N THR A 133 5.43 -5.72 -12.75
CA THR A 133 4.28 -4.92 -13.19
C THR A 133 3.22 -4.84 -12.09
N TYR A 134 2.35 -3.83 -12.16
CA TYR A 134 1.19 -3.71 -11.27
C TYR A 134 0.33 -4.96 -11.30
N ASP A 135 0.05 -5.51 -12.49
CA ASP A 135 -0.79 -6.71 -12.65
C ASP A 135 -0.14 -7.96 -12.03
N GLN A 136 1.19 -8.10 -12.11
CA GLN A 136 1.91 -9.19 -11.44
C GLN A 136 1.79 -9.09 -9.91
N LEU A 137 1.87 -7.87 -9.36
CA LEU A 137 1.64 -7.64 -7.93
C LEU A 137 0.20 -7.95 -7.53
N VAL A 138 -0.79 -7.50 -8.31
CA VAL A 138 -2.21 -7.79 -8.06
C VAL A 138 -2.44 -9.29 -8.01
N GLU A 139 -1.94 -10.05 -8.99
CA GLU A 139 -2.09 -11.51 -9.02
C GLU A 139 -1.42 -12.18 -7.82
N ALA A 140 -0.18 -11.79 -7.49
CA ALA A 140 0.55 -12.36 -6.36
C ALA A 140 -0.16 -12.09 -5.02
N TYR A 141 -0.62 -10.87 -4.80
CA TYR A 141 -1.38 -10.51 -3.60
C TYR A 141 -2.75 -11.17 -3.54
N PHE A 142 -3.45 -11.31 -4.67
CA PHE A 142 -4.74 -11.99 -4.74
C PHE A 142 -4.60 -13.46 -4.32
N GLN A 143 -3.61 -14.16 -4.88
CA GLN A 143 -3.31 -15.55 -4.53
C GLN A 143 -2.93 -15.71 -3.05
N GLN A 144 -2.07 -14.82 -2.55
CA GLN A 144 -1.65 -14.80 -1.15
C GLN A 144 -2.87 -14.60 -0.22
N ALA A 145 -3.63 -13.54 -0.45
CA ALA A 145 -4.80 -13.18 0.36
C ALA A 145 -5.83 -14.32 0.38
N ARG A 146 -6.15 -14.91 -0.78
CA ARG A 146 -7.08 -16.05 -0.86
C ARG A 146 -6.62 -17.22 -0.01
N SER A 147 -5.32 -17.52 -0.03
CA SER A 147 -4.71 -18.60 0.74
C SER A 147 -4.72 -18.32 2.25
N LEU A 148 -4.54 -17.07 2.66
CA LEU A 148 -4.65 -16.64 4.05
C LEU A 148 -6.09 -16.76 4.58
N VAL A 149 -7.09 -16.38 3.77
CA VAL A 149 -8.51 -16.57 4.11
C VAL A 149 -8.83 -18.06 4.26
N GLU A 150 -8.39 -18.90 3.33
CA GLU A 150 -8.54 -20.37 3.43
C GLU A 150 -7.86 -20.95 4.68
N GLY A 151 -6.73 -20.38 5.07
CA GLY A 151 -5.98 -20.77 6.26
C GLY A 151 -6.59 -20.35 7.59
N GLY A 152 -7.64 -19.51 7.57
CA GLY A 152 -8.36 -19.07 8.77
C GLY A 152 -7.86 -17.76 9.39
N ALA A 153 -7.31 -16.85 8.60
CA ALA A 153 -7.02 -15.50 9.05
C ALA A 153 -8.32 -14.73 9.40
N ASP A 154 -8.28 -13.93 10.47
CA ASP A 154 -9.42 -13.11 10.92
C ASP A 154 -9.39 -11.70 10.29
N VAL A 155 -8.20 -11.21 9.96
CA VAL A 155 -7.94 -9.89 9.37
C VAL A 155 -6.79 -10.02 8.37
N LEU A 156 -6.80 -9.22 7.29
CA LEU A 156 -5.69 -9.15 6.34
C LEU A 156 -4.86 -7.91 6.63
N LEU A 157 -3.54 -8.08 6.77
CA LEU A 157 -2.61 -7.00 7.10
C LEU A 157 -1.62 -6.80 5.95
N VAL A 158 -1.77 -5.70 5.21
CA VAL A 158 -0.76 -5.25 4.26
C VAL A 158 0.26 -4.42 5.03
N GLU A 159 1.48 -4.91 5.21
CA GLU A 159 2.44 -4.30 6.13
C GLU A 159 3.83 -4.03 5.54
N THR A 160 4.59 -3.21 6.25
CA THR A 160 5.96 -2.82 5.89
C THR A 160 6.03 -2.27 4.46
N VAL A 161 4.98 -1.57 4.05
CA VAL A 161 4.90 -1.01 2.70
C VAL A 161 5.96 0.08 2.56
N PHE A 162 7.00 -0.20 1.77
CA PHE A 162 8.00 0.78 1.37
C PHE A 162 7.68 1.47 0.03
N ASP A 163 6.91 0.81 -0.84
CA ASP A 163 6.47 1.31 -2.14
C ASP A 163 4.94 1.42 -2.16
N SER A 164 4.44 2.65 -2.29
CA SER A 164 3.00 2.93 -2.27
C SER A 164 2.26 2.28 -3.44
N LEU A 165 2.89 2.13 -4.60
CA LEU A 165 2.27 1.48 -5.75
C LEU A 165 2.07 -0.02 -5.49
N ASN A 166 2.98 -0.67 -4.76
CA ASN A 166 2.80 -2.05 -4.30
C ASN A 166 1.59 -2.16 -3.37
N SER A 167 1.45 -1.26 -2.39
CA SER A 167 0.25 -1.30 -1.53
C SER A 167 -1.03 -1.06 -2.30
N ARG A 168 -1.04 -0.15 -3.30
CA ARG A 168 -2.23 0.04 -4.13
C ARG A 168 -2.57 -1.21 -4.93
N ALA A 169 -1.58 -1.95 -5.43
CA ALA A 169 -1.81 -3.25 -6.05
C ALA A 169 -2.37 -4.28 -5.05
N ALA A 170 -1.85 -4.32 -3.83
CA ALA A 170 -2.38 -5.16 -2.76
C ALA A 170 -3.85 -4.82 -2.44
N LEU A 171 -4.17 -3.55 -2.23
CA LEU A 171 -5.55 -3.11 -1.94
C LEU A 171 -6.50 -3.42 -3.10
N PHE A 172 -6.06 -3.24 -4.35
CA PHE A 172 -6.82 -3.64 -5.54
C PHE A 172 -7.08 -5.16 -5.54
N ALA A 173 -6.07 -5.96 -5.23
CA ALA A 173 -6.19 -7.41 -5.14
C ALA A 173 -7.17 -7.84 -4.05
N LEU A 174 -7.13 -7.19 -2.89
CA LEU A 174 -8.06 -7.47 -1.79
C LEU A 174 -9.50 -7.15 -2.16
N GLU A 175 -9.79 -5.98 -2.74
CA GLU A 175 -11.15 -5.66 -3.22
C GLU A 175 -11.62 -6.66 -4.28
N SER A 176 -10.74 -7.06 -5.20
CA SER A 176 -11.07 -8.05 -6.23
C SER A 176 -11.32 -9.44 -5.63
N LEU A 177 -10.60 -9.81 -4.57
CA LEU A 177 -10.87 -11.04 -3.82
C LEU A 177 -12.25 -10.96 -3.14
N PHE A 178 -12.57 -9.84 -2.50
CA PHE A 178 -13.84 -9.68 -1.80
C PHE A 178 -15.06 -9.70 -2.74
N ASP A 179 -14.93 -9.29 -4.00
CA ASP A 179 -16.00 -9.50 -4.99
C ASP A 179 -16.28 -10.99 -5.25
N SER A 180 -15.28 -11.85 -5.06
CA SER A 180 -15.37 -13.30 -5.30
C SER A 180 -15.74 -14.11 -4.04
N LEU A 181 -15.84 -13.46 -2.89
CA LEU A 181 -16.14 -14.10 -1.60
C LEU A 181 -17.49 -13.59 -1.06
N ASP A 182 -18.19 -14.46 -0.31
CA ASP A 182 -19.43 -14.08 0.38
C ASP A 182 -19.18 -13.22 1.63
N GLN A 183 -17.92 -13.03 2.01
CA GLN A 183 -17.51 -12.26 3.19
C GLN A 183 -16.34 -11.34 2.89
N ARG A 184 -16.38 -10.15 3.51
CA ARG A 184 -15.28 -9.20 3.55
C ARG A 184 -14.59 -9.27 4.90
N LEU A 185 -13.32 -9.66 4.92
CA LEU A 185 -12.51 -9.57 6.12
C LEU A 185 -12.08 -8.12 6.35
N PRO A 186 -11.90 -7.69 7.62
CA PRO A 186 -11.28 -6.40 7.90
C PRO A 186 -9.87 -6.32 7.27
N VAL A 187 -9.47 -5.12 6.87
CA VAL A 187 -8.15 -4.86 6.29
C VAL A 187 -7.38 -3.87 7.15
N MET A 188 -6.17 -4.22 7.52
CA MET A 188 -5.19 -3.34 8.16
C MET A 188 -4.12 -2.98 7.14
N LEU A 189 -3.68 -1.72 7.18
CA LEU A 189 -2.59 -1.22 6.36
C LEU A 189 -1.50 -0.64 7.25
N SER A 190 -0.24 -1.00 7.02
CA SER A 190 0.89 -0.39 7.69
C SER A 190 2.02 -0.11 6.71
N PHE A 191 2.47 1.14 6.69
CA PHE A 191 3.57 1.58 5.83
C PHE A 191 4.81 1.89 6.65
N THR A 192 5.93 2.06 5.97
CA THR A 192 7.20 2.35 6.63
C THR A 192 7.78 3.68 6.16
N ILE A 193 8.27 4.46 7.11
CA ILE A 193 9.08 5.65 6.86
C ILE A 193 10.53 5.23 7.00
N THR A 194 11.33 5.41 5.94
CA THR A 194 12.64 4.76 5.86
C THR A 194 13.73 5.44 6.68
N ASP A 195 13.62 6.74 6.90
CA ASP A 195 14.60 7.54 7.63
C ASP A 195 13.98 8.83 8.19
N GLN A 196 14.83 9.69 8.77
CA GLN A 196 14.44 10.95 9.39
C GLN A 196 13.92 12.01 8.40
N SER A 197 13.97 11.77 7.08
CA SER A 197 13.35 12.65 6.09
C SER A 197 11.82 12.64 6.17
N GLY A 198 11.22 11.63 6.82
CA GLY A 198 9.77 11.51 6.94
C GLY A 198 9.07 11.01 5.68
N ARG A 199 9.81 10.29 4.82
CA ARG A 199 9.29 9.75 3.57
C ARG A 199 9.36 8.23 3.51
N THR A 200 8.46 7.63 2.74
CA THR A 200 8.58 6.23 2.31
C THR A 200 9.78 6.06 1.38
N LEU A 201 10.16 4.82 1.05
CA LEU A 201 11.22 4.56 0.07
C LEU A 201 10.86 5.15 -1.30
N SER A 202 9.57 5.13 -1.66
CA SER A 202 9.03 5.76 -2.87
C SER A 202 8.91 7.30 -2.80
N GLY A 203 9.36 7.91 -1.70
CA GLY A 203 9.47 9.36 -1.53
C GLY A 203 8.21 10.05 -1.00
N GLN A 204 7.15 9.33 -0.63
CA GLN A 204 5.91 9.95 -0.16
C GLN A 204 5.96 10.42 1.29
N THR A 205 5.42 11.61 1.56
CA THR A 205 5.13 12.05 2.94
C THR A 205 3.94 11.27 3.54
N VAL A 206 3.74 11.36 4.87
CA VAL A 206 2.65 10.69 5.59
C VAL A 206 1.27 11.06 5.02
N GLU A 207 0.94 12.35 4.89
CA GLU A 207 -0.33 12.78 4.30
C GLU A 207 -0.48 12.33 2.83
N ALA A 208 0.61 12.36 2.05
CA ALA A 208 0.58 11.92 0.65
C ALA A 208 0.32 10.41 0.52
N TYR A 209 0.94 9.61 1.38
CA TYR A 209 0.71 8.17 1.45
C TYR A 209 -0.75 7.88 1.83
N TRP A 210 -1.26 8.51 2.89
CA TRP A 210 -2.64 8.34 3.32
C TRP A 210 -3.65 8.68 2.21
N ASN A 211 -3.43 9.78 1.47
CA ASN A 211 -4.27 10.14 0.34
C ASN A 211 -4.26 9.08 -0.78
N SER A 212 -3.15 8.33 -0.93
CA SER A 212 -2.96 7.30 -1.97
C SER A 212 -3.60 5.95 -1.63
N ALA A 213 -3.81 5.66 -0.34
CA ALA A 213 -4.21 4.34 0.14
C ALA A 213 -5.54 4.31 0.93
N SER A 214 -6.24 5.45 1.01
CA SER A 214 -7.50 5.62 1.75
C SER A 214 -8.76 5.30 0.93
N ASN A 215 -8.62 4.60 -0.19
CA ASN A 215 -9.71 4.35 -1.14
C ASN A 215 -10.57 3.11 -0.82
N ILE A 216 -10.20 2.33 0.20
CA ILE A 216 -10.95 1.15 0.67
C ILE A 216 -11.34 1.30 2.14
N ASP A 217 -12.28 0.47 2.59
CA ASP A 217 -12.67 0.39 3.99
C ASP A 217 -11.60 -0.34 4.81
N LEU A 218 -10.84 0.43 5.60
CA LEU A 218 -9.73 -0.03 6.44
C LEU A 218 -10.16 -0.07 7.91
N LEU A 219 -9.84 -1.18 8.58
CA LEU A 219 -9.92 -1.29 10.03
C LEU A 219 -8.91 -0.34 10.68
N SER A 220 -7.67 -0.32 10.19
CA SER A 220 -6.62 0.55 10.69
C SER A 220 -5.60 0.95 9.62
N VAL A 221 -4.94 2.08 9.85
CA VAL A 221 -3.72 2.48 9.15
C VAL A 221 -2.61 2.73 10.17
N GLY A 222 -1.37 2.36 9.86
CA GLY A 222 -0.28 2.52 10.81
C GLY A 222 1.10 2.69 10.19
N ILE A 223 2.08 2.84 11.08
CA ILE A 223 3.50 2.88 10.73
C ILE A 223 4.24 1.79 11.50
N ASN A 224 5.08 1.04 10.79
CA ASN A 224 5.89 -0.02 11.36
C ASN A 224 7.29 -0.11 10.75
N CYS A 225 8.16 -0.84 11.45
CA CYS A 225 9.54 -1.11 11.04
C CYS A 225 10.38 0.17 10.81
N ALA A 226 11.58 -0.01 10.26
CA ALA A 226 12.63 0.98 9.95
C ALA A 226 13.14 1.82 11.13
N LEU A 227 12.24 2.50 11.83
CA LEU A 227 12.50 3.44 12.90
C LEU A 227 12.21 2.83 14.29
N GLY A 228 12.94 3.33 15.29
CA GLY A 228 12.57 3.16 16.69
C GLY A 228 11.45 4.12 17.10
N PRO A 229 10.97 4.05 18.35
CA PRO A 229 9.91 4.94 18.81
C PRO A 229 10.33 6.41 18.70
N ALA A 230 11.51 6.79 19.21
CA ALA A 230 11.99 8.17 19.18
C ALA A 230 11.91 8.83 17.79
N GLU A 231 12.36 8.14 16.73
CA GLU A 231 12.34 8.65 15.36
C GLU A 231 10.95 8.60 14.71
N MET A 232 10.12 7.61 15.07
CA MET A 232 8.79 7.42 14.47
C MET A 232 7.72 8.37 15.03
N ARG A 233 7.95 8.91 16.24
CA ARG A 233 7.04 9.80 16.97
C ARG A 233 6.35 10.89 16.12
N PRO A 234 7.05 11.77 15.38
CA PRO A 234 6.41 12.86 14.64
C PRO A 234 5.43 12.35 13.57
N TYR A 235 5.70 11.20 12.97
CA TYR A 235 4.90 10.63 11.89
C TYR A 235 3.62 9.97 12.41
N ILE A 236 3.68 9.37 13.61
CA ILE A 236 2.49 8.86 14.30
C ILE A 236 1.58 10.01 14.76
N ASP A 237 2.15 11.09 15.29
CA ASP A 237 1.38 12.28 15.65
C ASP A 237 0.65 12.86 14.42
N GLU A 238 1.35 13.01 13.28
CA GLU A 238 0.74 13.44 12.02
C GLU A 238 -0.39 12.49 11.55
N LEU A 239 -0.11 11.19 11.45
CA LEU A 239 -1.08 10.19 11.02
C LEU A 239 -2.32 10.17 11.93
N SER A 240 -2.12 10.30 13.24
CA SER A 240 -3.20 10.34 14.23
C SER A 240 -4.16 11.52 14.06
N ARG A 241 -3.72 12.63 13.45
CA ARG A 241 -4.59 13.78 13.18
C ARG A 241 -5.40 13.63 11.91
N ILE A 242 -4.86 12.94 10.89
CA ILE A 242 -5.44 12.92 9.54
C ILE A 242 -6.28 11.68 9.24
N ALA A 243 -6.02 10.54 9.91
CA ALA A 243 -6.68 9.27 9.62
C ALA A 243 -8.09 9.19 10.26
N PRO A 244 -9.18 9.01 9.51
CA PRO A 244 -10.53 8.79 10.06
C PRO A 244 -10.77 7.32 10.49
N VAL A 245 -9.75 6.48 10.45
CA VAL A 245 -9.77 5.07 10.88
C VAL A 245 -8.86 4.86 12.09
N ASN A 246 -8.86 3.65 12.66
CA ASN A 246 -7.98 3.33 13.79
C ASN A 246 -6.51 3.51 13.39
N VAL A 247 -5.67 3.92 14.33
CA VAL A 247 -4.23 4.05 14.11
C VAL A 247 -3.47 2.94 14.81
N SER A 248 -2.62 2.24 14.06
CA SER A 248 -1.70 1.22 14.56
C SER A 248 -0.25 1.72 14.57
N SER A 249 0.56 1.29 15.53
CA SER A 249 2.01 1.48 15.45
C SER A 249 2.76 0.36 16.13
N TYR A 250 3.80 -0.12 15.46
CA TYR A 250 4.66 -1.19 15.95
C TYR A 250 6.09 -0.95 15.48
N PRO A 251 6.84 -0.04 16.14
CA PRO A 251 8.21 0.30 15.76
C PRO A 251 9.20 -0.82 16.05
N ASN A 252 10.43 -0.66 15.55
CA ASN A 252 11.55 -1.52 15.94
C ASN A 252 11.95 -1.27 17.41
N ALA A 253 12.71 -2.21 17.98
CA ALA A 253 13.40 -2.03 19.27
C ALA A 253 14.60 -1.05 19.14
N GLY A 254 14.35 0.15 18.62
CA GLY A 254 15.36 1.13 18.24
C GLY A 254 15.89 0.91 16.82
N LEU A 255 16.82 1.76 16.40
CA LEU A 255 17.48 1.60 15.11
C LEU A 255 18.41 0.36 15.13
N PRO A 256 18.47 -0.41 14.01
CA PRO A 256 19.36 -1.57 13.92
C PRO A 256 20.81 -1.23 14.25
N ASN A 257 21.43 -2.01 15.14
CA ASN A 257 22.82 -1.86 15.54
C ASN A 257 23.56 -3.20 15.48
N PRO A 258 24.38 -3.44 14.44
CA PRO A 258 25.05 -4.73 14.24
C PRO A 258 26.12 -5.05 15.29
N LEU A 259 26.49 -4.07 16.12
CA LEU A 259 27.46 -4.28 17.22
C LEU A 259 26.81 -4.88 18.47
N LEU A 260 25.47 -4.92 18.54
CA LEU A 260 24.76 -5.49 19.67
C LEU A 260 24.46 -6.97 19.45
N PRO A 261 24.56 -7.82 20.49
CA PRO A 261 24.19 -9.23 20.39
C PRO A 261 22.73 -9.46 19.94
N THR A 262 21.84 -8.53 20.30
CA THR A 262 20.42 -8.52 19.92
C THR A 262 20.17 -7.90 18.55
N GLY A 263 21.14 -7.20 17.98
CA GLY A 263 20.97 -6.35 16.80
C GLY A 263 20.19 -5.05 17.04
N PHE A 264 19.66 -4.82 18.25
CA PHE A 264 18.73 -3.74 18.57
C PHE A 264 18.95 -3.21 20.00
N PRO A 265 18.98 -1.87 20.21
CA PRO A 265 19.37 -1.26 21.47
C PRO A 265 18.29 -1.22 22.55
N GLU A 266 17.01 -1.15 22.18
CA GLU A 266 15.93 -0.98 23.15
C GLU A 266 15.62 -2.31 23.88
N THR A 267 15.37 -2.21 25.18
CA THR A 267 14.86 -3.29 26.03
C THR A 267 13.36 -3.09 26.29
N PRO A 268 12.66 -4.07 26.90
CA PRO A 268 11.26 -3.88 27.29
C PRO A 268 11.05 -2.60 28.13
N GLU A 269 11.96 -2.35 29.08
CA GLU A 269 11.89 -1.23 30.02
C GLU A 269 12.16 0.13 29.38
N SER A 270 12.87 0.18 28.25
CA SER A 270 13.17 1.43 27.55
C SER A 270 12.19 1.72 26.40
N LEU A 271 11.67 0.68 25.72
CA LEU A 271 10.71 0.83 24.62
C LEU A 271 9.30 1.15 25.10
N ALA A 272 8.78 0.40 26.07
CA ALA A 272 7.37 0.50 26.45
C ALA A 272 6.95 1.87 27.01
N PRO A 273 7.77 2.58 27.82
CA PRO A 273 7.42 3.93 28.28
C PRO A 273 7.23 4.93 27.13
N GLN A 274 7.98 4.77 26.03
CA GLN A 274 7.84 5.63 24.85
C GLN A 274 6.50 5.39 24.16
N LEU A 275 6.07 4.13 24.04
CA LEU A 275 4.76 3.80 23.45
C LEU A 275 3.59 4.16 24.36
N ARG A 276 3.76 4.07 25.69
CA ARG A 276 2.78 4.58 26.65
C ARG A 276 2.54 6.07 26.47
N GLU A 277 3.59 6.86 26.21
CA GLU A 277 3.43 8.29 25.95
C GLU A 277 2.47 8.54 24.77
N TRP A 278 2.58 7.77 23.70
CA TRP A 278 1.71 7.92 22.52
C TRP A 278 0.28 7.48 22.80
N ALA A 279 0.11 6.38 23.53
CA ALA A 279 -1.20 5.92 23.97
C ALA A 279 -1.88 6.95 24.87
N ALA A 280 -1.15 7.52 25.84
CA ALA A 280 -1.65 8.56 26.75
C ALA A 280 -2.00 9.88 26.03
N ASN A 281 -1.30 10.20 24.93
CA ASN A 281 -1.66 11.32 24.05
C ASN A 281 -2.90 11.04 23.18
N GLY A 282 -3.44 9.81 23.23
CA GLY A 282 -4.58 9.40 22.42
C GLY A 282 -4.24 9.26 20.94
N TRP A 283 -3.03 8.80 20.61
CA TRP A 283 -2.58 8.65 19.22
C TRP A 283 -2.79 7.25 18.64
N LEU A 284 -2.97 6.23 19.49
CA LEU A 284 -3.01 4.83 19.08
C LEU A 284 -4.35 4.16 19.41
N ASN A 285 -4.72 3.21 18.57
CA ASN A 285 -5.80 2.25 18.79
C ASN A 285 -5.25 0.81 18.89
N ILE A 286 -4.14 0.53 18.18
CA ILE A 286 -3.45 -0.76 18.17
C ILE A 286 -1.95 -0.48 18.35
N VAL A 287 -1.28 -1.24 19.20
CA VAL A 287 0.15 -1.07 19.49
C VAL A 287 0.84 -2.43 19.48
N GLY A 288 2.07 -2.49 18.98
CA GLY A 288 2.85 -3.71 18.94
C GLY A 288 4.35 -3.45 18.82
N GLY A 289 5.07 -4.42 18.26
CA GLY A 289 6.50 -4.32 18.00
C GLY A 289 6.91 -5.01 16.71
N CYS A 290 7.91 -4.47 16.02
CA CYS A 290 8.47 -5.06 14.80
C CYS A 290 9.86 -5.67 15.09
N CYS A 291 10.89 -5.33 14.31
CA CYS A 291 12.22 -5.94 14.42
C CYS A 291 12.87 -5.67 15.79
N GLY A 292 13.47 -6.70 16.38
CA GLY A 292 14.13 -6.63 17.68
C GLY A 292 13.18 -6.82 18.87
N THR A 293 11.87 -6.73 18.67
CA THR A 293 10.88 -6.93 19.73
C THR A 293 10.64 -8.41 20.03
N THR A 294 10.38 -8.71 21.30
CA THR A 294 10.22 -10.08 21.82
C THR A 294 8.96 -10.17 22.68
N PRO A 295 8.51 -11.37 23.08
CA PRO A 295 7.43 -11.54 24.06
C PRO A 295 7.64 -10.72 25.35
N GLY A 296 8.90 -10.54 25.79
CA GLY A 296 9.22 -9.66 26.92
C GLY A 296 8.84 -8.19 26.69
N HIS A 297 9.07 -7.68 25.47
CA HIS A 297 8.65 -6.33 25.08
C HIS A 297 7.13 -6.21 25.05
N ILE A 298 6.44 -7.18 24.42
CA ILE A 298 4.98 -7.16 24.32
C ILE A 298 4.33 -7.18 25.70
N ARG A 299 4.79 -8.03 26.61
CA ARG A 299 4.27 -8.08 27.99
C ARG A 299 4.36 -6.74 28.70
N GLU A 300 5.48 -6.05 28.51
CA GLU A 300 5.71 -4.74 29.09
C GLU A 300 4.82 -3.68 28.43
N ILE A 301 4.69 -3.69 27.09
CA ILE A 301 3.78 -2.82 26.34
C ILE A 301 2.34 -2.97 26.85
N VAL A 302 1.83 -4.21 26.91
CA VAL A 302 0.48 -4.52 27.41
C VAL A 302 0.27 -3.96 28.81
N ARG A 303 1.25 -4.14 29.71
CA ARG A 303 1.18 -3.62 31.08
C ARG A 303 1.05 -2.10 31.13
N VAL A 304 1.83 -1.38 30.33
CA VAL A 304 1.93 0.08 30.43
C VAL A 304 0.84 0.84 29.67
N VAL A 305 0.16 0.21 28.72
CA VAL A 305 -0.95 0.81 27.95
C VAL A 305 -2.33 0.41 28.45
N ALA A 306 -2.44 -0.51 29.42
CA ALA A 306 -3.71 -1.05 29.89
C ALA A 306 -4.68 -0.02 30.47
N ASP A 307 -4.17 1.10 30.99
CA ASP A 307 -4.97 2.21 31.55
C ASP A 307 -5.18 3.37 30.55
N CYS A 308 -4.71 3.24 29.31
CA CYS A 308 -4.87 4.26 28.28
C CYS A 308 -6.18 4.06 27.50
N GLU A 309 -6.90 5.16 27.29
CA GLU A 309 -8.07 5.18 26.42
C GLU A 309 -7.66 5.11 24.94
N PRO A 310 -8.33 4.30 24.12
CA PRO A 310 -8.09 4.29 22.68
C PRO A 310 -8.29 5.66 22.03
N ARG A 311 -7.48 5.95 21.01
CA ARG A 311 -7.61 7.17 20.20
C ARG A 311 -9.04 7.34 19.66
N ARG A 312 -9.52 8.59 19.67
CA ARG A 312 -10.75 8.99 18.99
C ARG A 312 -10.49 9.26 17.52
N LEU A 313 -11.35 8.76 16.65
CA LEU A 313 -11.22 8.92 15.20
C LEU A 313 -11.33 10.40 14.78
N ALA A 314 -10.49 10.81 13.84
CA ALA A 314 -10.54 12.15 13.28
C ALA A 314 -11.79 12.34 12.40
N LYS A 315 -12.40 13.53 12.47
CA LYS A 315 -13.48 13.89 11.54
C LYS A 315 -12.88 14.22 10.18
N GLN A 316 -13.33 13.53 9.13
CA GLN A 316 -12.90 13.81 7.77
C GLN A 316 -13.81 14.85 7.10
N GLU A 317 -13.24 15.97 6.69
CA GLU A 317 -13.94 16.93 5.84
C GLU A 317 -13.97 16.44 4.38
N PRO A 318 -15.06 16.64 3.62
CA PRO A 318 -15.25 16.13 2.26
C PRO A 318 -14.50 16.99 1.22
N TRP A 319 -13.18 17.08 1.37
CA TRP A 319 -12.29 17.81 0.47
C TRP A 319 -11.67 16.89 -0.58
N LEU A 320 -11.42 17.45 -1.77
CA LEU A 320 -10.63 16.78 -2.80
C LEU A 320 -9.18 16.63 -2.29
N ARG A 321 -8.77 15.39 -2.09
CA ARG A 321 -7.42 15.01 -1.67
C ARG A 321 -6.75 14.22 -2.79
N LEU A 322 -5.58 14.70 -3.19
CA LEU A 322 -4.74 14.15 -4.23
C LEU A 322 -3.32 13.98 -3.67
N SER A 323 -2.47 13.25 -4.39
CA SER A 323 -1.07 13.14 -4.03
C SER A 323 -0.18 12.82 -5.24
N GLY A 324 1.01 13.43 -5.24
CA GLY A 324 2.20 12.87 -5.87
C GLY A 324 3.05 12.20 -4.78
N MET A 325 4.31 12.62 -4.65
CA MET A 325 5.12 12.40 -3.44
C MET A 325 4.69 13.33 -2.29
N GLU A 326 4.00 14.42 -2.60
CA GLU A 326 3.44 15.37 -1.62
C GLU A 326 1.92 15.42 -1.74
N ALA A 327 1.26 15.78 -0.63
CA ALA A 327 -0.19 15.88 -0.58
C ALA A 327 -0.67 17.19 -1.23
N LEU A 328 -1.77 17.10 -1.98
CA LEU A 328 -2.53 18.26 -2.46
C LEU A 328 -3.96 18.13 -1.97
N THR A 329 -4.33 18.97 -1.01
CA THR A 329 -5.69 19.02 -0.46
C THR A 329 -6.36 20.33 -0.89
N VAL A 330 -7.42 20.23 -1.69
CA VAL A 330 -8.19 21.40 -2.17
C VAL A 330 -9.28 21.73 -1.15
N ARG A 331 -9.11 22.86 -0.47
CA ARG A 331 -9.98 23.36 0.60
C ARG A 331 -10.83 24.54 0.12
N PRO A 332 -11.90 24.92 0.85
CA PRO A 332 -12.71 26.09 0.51
C PRO A 332 -11.92 27.41 0.42
N ASP A 333 -10.81 27.53 1.15
CA ASP A 333 -9.90 28.69 1.17
C ASP A 333 -8.71 28.54 0.20
N SER A 334 -8.63 27.45 -0.56
CA SER A 334 -7.59 27.26 -1.57
C SER A 334 -7.78 28.21 -2.75
N ASN A 335 -6.67 28.70 -3.31
CA ASN A 335 -6.67 29.42 -4.57
C ASN A 335 -7.01 28.48 -5.75
N PHE A 336 -7.16 29.07 -6.94
CA PHE A 336 -7.32 28.30 -8.17
C PHE A 336 -6.19 27.28 -8.35
N VAL A 337 -6.54 26.01 -8.57
CA VAL A 337 -5.59 24.92 -8.76
C VAL A 337 -5.18 24.85 -10.23
N ASN A 338 -3.92 25.16 -10.53
CA ASN A 338 -3.42 25.12 -11.91
C ASN A 338 -3.06 23.69 -12.33
N VAL A 339 -3.64 23.25 -13.45
CA VAL A 339 -3.28 22.00 -14.14
C VAL A 339 -2.38 22.33 -15.33
N GLY A 340 -1.18 21.77 -15.37
CA GLY A 340 -0.23 21.96 -16.47
C GLY A 340 -0.62 21.16 -17.71
N GLU A 341 -1.03 21.83 -18.78
CA GLU A 341 -1.55 21.24 -20.03
C GLU A 341 -0.50 20.88 -21.10
N ARG A 342 0.77 21.25 -20.92
CA ARG A 342 1.78 21.23 -22.01
C ARG A 342 2.38 19.85 -22.29
N THR A 343 2.13 18.88 -21.42
CA THR A 343 2.51 17.46 -21.52
C THR A 343 1.45 16.67 -22.29
N ASN A 344 0.99 17.24 -23.39
CA ASN A 344 -0.12 16.75 -24.19
C ASN A 344 0.31 16.66 -25.67
N VAL A 345 0.32 15.46 -26.23
CA VAL A 345 0.74 15.23 -27.63
C VAL A 345 -0.19 15.93 -28.63
N THR A 346 -1.48 16.04 -28.32
CA THR A 346 -2.46 16.72 -29.20
C THR A 346 -2.40 18.25 -29.08
N GLY A 347 -2.14 18.77 -27.87
CA GLY A 347 -2.21 20.20 -27.54
C GLY A 347 -0.88 20.96 -27.61
N SER A 348 0.26 20.27 -27.56
CA SER A 348 1.59 20.91 -27.44
C SER A 348 2.53 20.47 -28.57
N PRO A 349 2.74 21.32 -29.61
CA PRO A 349 3.60 20.98 -30.75
C PRO A 349 5.04 20.63 -30.35
N ARG A 350 5.57 21.28 -29.29
CA ARG A 350 6.89 20.98 -28.75
C ARG A 350 6.92 19.58 -28.14
N PHE A 351 5.96 19.25 -27.27
CA PHE A 351 5.91 17.94 -26.60
C PHE A 351 5.67 16.80 -27.61
N ALA A 352 4.73 17.00 -28.53
CA ALA A 352 4.45 16.05 -29.61
C ALA A 352 5.70 15.68 -30.41
N LYS A 353 6.52 16.67 -30.77
CA LYS A 353 7.79 16.45 -31.48
C LYS A 353 8.78 15.63 -30.65
N LEU A 354 8.89 15.92 -29.35
CA LEU A 354 9.81 15.20 -28.46
C LEU A 354 9.41 13.73 -28.31
N ILE A 355 8.13 13.45 -28.04
CA ILE A 355 7.63 12.08 -27.89
C ILE A 355 7.77 11.30 -29.20
N LYS A 356 7.42 11.88 -30.35
CA LYS A 356 7.53 11.22 -31.66
C LYS A 356 8.97 10.92 -32.09
N ASN A 357 9.95 11.60 -31.50
CA ASN A 357 11.37 11.39 -31.75
C ASN A 357 12.08 10.63 -30.62
N ASP A 358 11.34 10.02 -29.69
CA ASP A 358 11.85 9.32 -28.51
C ASP A 358 12.76 10.18 -27.59
N GLN A 359 12.58 11.50 -27.61
CA GLN A 359 13.32 12.48 -26.80
C GLN A 359 12.66 12.68 -25.43
N TYR A 360 12.59 11.60 -24.64
CA TYR A 360 11.87 11.57 -23.37
C TYR A 360 12.53 12.44 -22.28
N GLU A 361 13.84 12.61 -22.29
CA GLU A 361 14.56 13.45 -21.31
C GLU A 361 14.16 14.93 -21.45
N GLU A 362 14.13 15.43 -22.68
CA GLU A 362 13.67 16.78 -22.97
C GLU A 362 12.15 16.93 -22.77
N ALA A 363 11.38 15.85 -22.90
CA ALA A 363 9.97 15.81 -22.57
C ALA A 363 9.73 15.97 -21.05
N LEU A 364 10.56 15.34 -20.20
CA LEU A 364 10.54 15.56 -18.75
C LEU A 364 10.81 17.02 -18.40
N ALA A 365 11.70 17.70 -19.14
CA ALA A 365 11.93 19.12 -18.92
C ALA A 365 10.69 19.99 -19.17
N VAL A 366 9.77 19.57 -20.07
CA VAL A 366 8.47 20.25 -20.26
C VAL A 366 7.61 20.08 -19.01
N ALA A 367 7.52 18.86 -18.45
CA ALA A 367 6.79 18.61 -17.22
C ALA A 367 7.37 19.40 -16.03
N ARG A 368 8.69 19.33 -15.83
CA ARG A 368 9.40 20.06 -14.76
C ARG A 368 9.16 21.56 -14.83
N GLN A 369 9.28 22.15 -16.04
CA GLN A 369 9.04 23.58 -16.24
C GLN A 369 7.62 23.99 -15.84
N GLN A 370 6.61 23.14 -16.02
CA GLN A 370 5.25 23.47 -15.59
C GLN A 370 5.14 23.52 -14.07
N VAL A 371 5.73 22.53 -13.38
CA VAL A 371 5.74 22.48 -11.91
C VAL A 371 6.50 23.66 -11.31
N GLU A 372 7.67 24.00 -11.86
CA GLU A 372 8.47 25.17 -11.45
C GLU A 372 7.73 26.50 -11.65
N ASN A 373 6.86 26.59 -12.66
CA ASN A 373 6.05 27.77 -12.95
C ASN A 373 4.68 27.76 -12.24
N GLY A 374 4.48 26.89 -11.25
CA GLY A 374 3.32 26.92 -10.36
C GLY A 374 2.16 25.99 -10.72
N ALA A 375 2.35 25.06 -11.66
CA ALA A 375 1.38 23.97 -11.85
C ALA A 375 1.36 23.09 -10.59
N GLN A 376 0.16 22.84 -10.07
CA GLN A 376 -0.06 22.01 -8.89
C GLN A 376 -0.45 20.58 -9.27
N ILE A 377 -0.82 20.36 -10.52
CA ILE A 377 -1.15 19.06 -11.13
C ILE A 377 -0.55 19.09 -12.54
N ILE A 378 -0.06 17.95 -13.04
CA ILE A 378 0.40 17.81 -14.44
C ILE A 378 -0.57 16.91 -15.21
N ASP A 379 -1.11 17.41 -16.32
CA ASP A 379 -1.91 16.64 -17.26
C ASP A 379 -1.00 15.92 -18.25
N VAL A 380 -1.17 14.62 -18.42
CA VAL A 380 -0.37 13.80 -19.34
C VAL A 380 -1.29 13.15 -20.35
N ASN A 381 -1.14 13.54 -21.62
CA ASN A 381 -1.88 12.95 -22.74
C ASN A 381 -0.92 12.43 -23.80
N MET A 382 -1.09 11.15 -24.16
CA MET A 382 -0.29 10.42 -25.16
C MET A 382 -1.14 9.95 -26.36
N ASP A 383 -2.31 10.55 -26.57
CA ASP A 383 -3.22 10.18 -27.65
C ASP A 383 -2.68 10.69 -28.99
N GLU A 384 -2.39 9.74 -29.89
CA GLU A 384 -1.98 10.02 -31.26
C GLU A 384 -2.13 8.74 -32.08
N SER A 385 -2.63 8.82 -33.32
CA SER A 385 -2.94 7.62 -34.11
C SER A 385 -1.69 6.82 -34.51
N MET A 386 -0.53 7.50 -34.57
CA MET A 386 0.74 6.92 -34.97
C MET A 386 1.63 6.47 -33.79
N LEU A 387 1.16 6.64 -32.55
CA LEU A 387 1.88 6.22 -31.34
C LEU A 387 1.22 4.99 -30.73
N ASP A 388 2.03 4.13 -30.13
CA ASP A 388 1.55 3.22 -29.10
C ASP A 388 1.31 4.04 -27.82
N SER A 389 0.08 4.54 -27.67
CA SER A 389 -0.30 5.42 -26.57
C SER A 389 -0.15 4.75 -25.19
N GLU A 390 -0.39 3.44 -25.09
CA GLU A 390 -0.26 2.70 -23.83
C GLU A 390 1.21 2.59 -23.41
N ALA A 391 2.09 2.21 -24.35
CA ALA A 391 3.52 2.15 -24.11
C ALA A 391 4.14 3.53 -23.83
N ALA A 392 3.72 4.57 -24.56
CA ALA A 392 4.19 5.94 -24.37
C ALA A 392 3.77 6.50 -23.00
N MET A 393 2.51 6.28 -22.59
CA MET A 393 1.99 6.67 -21.28
C MET A 393 2.78 5.99 -20.16
N THR A 394 2.91 4.66 -20.24
CA THR A 394 3.64 3.84 -19.27
C THR A 394 5.09 4.32 -19.13
N ARG A 395 5.80 4.47 -20.26
CA ARG A 395 7.20 4.90 -20.27
C ARG A 395 7.38 6.29 -19.67
N PHE A 396 6.55 7.26 -20.06
CA PHE A 396 6.69 8.63 -19.58
C PHE A 396 6.36 8.76 -18.09
N LEU A 397 5.32 8.07 -17.60
CA LEU A 397 4.98 8.09 -16.17
C LEU A 397 6.04 7.39 -15.32
N ASN A 398 6.63 6.29 -15.80
CA ASN A 398 7.75 5.65 -15.12
C ASN A 398 8.98 6.56 -15.01
N LEU A 399 9.22 7.40 -16.02
CA LEU A 399 10.28 8.42 -16.00
C LEU A 399 9.93 9.61 -15.09
N ILE A 400 8.66 10.05 -15.06
CA ILE A 400 8.21 11.08 -14.11
C ILE A 400 8.45 10.61 -12.67
N ALA A 401 8.19 9.33 -12.38
CA ALA A 401 8.41 8.76 -11.05
C ALA A 401 9.88 8.79 -10.60
N SER A 402 10.85 8.85 -11.52
CA SER A 402 12.28 9.01 -11.19
C SER A 402 12.72 10.46 -11.01
N GLU A 403 11.84 11.43 -11.21
CA GLU A 403 12.12 12.87 -11.12
C GLU A 403 11.36 13.49 -9.94
N PRO A 404 11.98 13.68 -8.77
CA PRO A 404 11.31 14.20 -7.57
C PRO A 404 10.64 15.57 -7.76
N ASP A 405 11.27 16.45 -8.55
CA ASP A 405 10.73 17.79 -8.84
C ASP A 405 9.40 17.75 -9.60
N ILE A 406 9.16 16.67 -10.34
CA ILE A 406 7.92 16.44 -11.10
C ILE A 406 6.95 15.60 -10.29
N SER A 407 7.41 14.46 -9.79
CA SER A 407 6.58 13.48 -9.08
C SER A 407 6.05 13.96 -7.73
N ARG A 408 6.55 15.09 -7.19
CA ARG A 408 5.96 15.73 -6.00
C ARG A 408 4.49 16.13 -6.18
N VAL A 409 4.05 16.51 -7.38
CA VAL A 409 2.66 16.90 -7.65
C VAL A 409 1.81 15.74 -8.21
N PRO A 410 0.48 15.74 -8.01
CA PRO A 410 -0.41 14.74 -8.61
C PRO A 410 -0.38 14.78 -10.15
N ILE A 411 -0.68 13.63 -10.75
CA ILE A 411 -0.79 13.46 -12.20
C ILE A 411 -2.26 13.31 -12.60
N MET A 412 -2.68 14.05 -13.62
CA MET A 412 -3.92 13.87 -14.34
C MET A 412 -3.63 13.05 -15.60
N ILE A 413 -4.22 11.86 -15.69
CA ILE A 413 -4.02 10.92 -16.79
C ILE A 413 -5.10 11.20 -17.82
N ASP A 414 -4.70 11.75 -18.95
CA ASP A 414 -5.58 12.20 -20.01
C ASP A 414 -5.54 11.27 -21.23
N SER A 415 -6.68 10.67 -21.54
CA SER A 415 -6.87 9.93 -22.79
C SER A 415 -8.35 9.75 -23.11
N SER A 416 -8.65 9.65 -24.40
CA SER A 416 -9.92 9.19 -24.93
C SER A 416 -10.09 7.67 -24.89
N LYS A 417 -9.02 6.90 -24.63
CA LYS A 417 -9.00 5.44 -24.57
C LYS A 417 -8.85 4.97 -23.13
N TRP A 418 -9.82 4.17 -22.65
CA TRP A 418 -9.76 3.60 -21.30
C TRP A 418 -8.49 2.79 -21.04
N SER A 419 -8.00 2.02 -22.02
CA SER A 419 -6.79 1.21 -21.85
C SER A 419 -5.54 2.05 -21.55
N VAL A 420 -5.45 3.27 -22.10
CA VAL A 420 -4.34 4.21 -21.82
C VAL A 420 -4.48 4.82 -20.43
N ILE A 421 -5.71 5.17 -20.02
CA ILE A 421 -6.00 5.64 -18.65
C ILE A 421 -5.57 4.57 -17.64
N GLU A 422 -5.98 3.32 -17.88
CA GLU A 422 -5.69 2.20 -17.00
C GLU A 422 -4.19 1.88 -16.96
N ALA A 423 -3.50 1.89 -18.10
CA ALA A 423 -2.04 1.78 -18.15
C ALA A 423 -1.36 2.87 -17.31
N GLY A 424 -1.86 4.11 -17.37
CA GLY A 424 -1.34 5.20 -16.56
C GLY A 424 -1.60 5.02 -15.06
N LEU A 425 -2.81 4.61 -14.67
CA LEU A 425 -3.19 4.40 -13.26
C LEU A 425 -2.30 3.36 -12.59
N LYS A 426 -1.85 2.35 -13.34
CA LYS A 426 -0.91 1.31 -12.93
C LYS A 426 0.53 1.80 -12.75
N CYS A 427 0.85 3.04 -13.13
CA CYS A 427 2.21 3.60 -13.05
C CYS A 427 2.38 4.69 -11.99
N ILE A 428 1.29 5.30 -11.49
CA ILE A 428 1.37 6.41 -10.55
C ILE A 428 1.28 5.92 -9.09
N GLN A 429 2.23 6.32 -8.24
CA GLN A 429 2.19 5.93 -6.81
C GLN A 429 1.14 6.70 -6.00
N GLY A 430 0.87 7.95 -6.37
CA GLY A 430 -0.06 8.85 -5.68
C GLY A 430 -1.49 8.83 -6.21
N LYS A 431 -2.41 9.45 -5.48
CA LYS A 431 -3.80 9.66 -5.89
C LYS A 431 -3.86 10.72 -6.98
N GLY A 432 -3.84 10.25 -8.22
CA GLY A 432 -4.00 11.05 -9.43
C GLY A 432 -5.46 11.29 -9.81
N ILE A 433 -5.65 11.83 -11.02
CA ILE A 433 -6.95 12.16 -11.59
C ILE A 433 -7.11 11.44 -12.93
N VAL A 434 -8.27 10.86 -13.17
CA VAL A 434 -8.66 10.34 -14.48
C VAL A 434 -9.33 11.45 -15.29
N ASN A 435 -8.79 11.76 -16.45
CA ASN A 435 -9.34 12.70 -17.42
C ASN A 435 -9.58 11.97 -18.76
N SER A 436 -10.74 11.40 -19.01
CA SER A 436 -11.99 11.53 -18.28
C SER A 436 -12.90 10.34 -18.56
N ILE A 437 -14.05 10.29 -17.89
CA ILE A 437 -15.16 9.39 -18.26
C ILE A 437 -16.39 10.20 -18.64
N SER A 438 -17.33 9.57 -19.35
CA SER A 438 -18.58 10.21 -19.78
C SER A 438 -19.69 9.18 -20.01
N LEU A 439 -20.92 9.65 -20.24
CA LEU A 439 -22.07 8.82 -20.58
C LEU A 439 -22.19 8.53 -22.09
N LYS A 440 -21.19 8.93 -22.90
CA LYS A 440 -21.21 8.79 -24.37
C LYS A 440 -21.51 7.37 -24.83
N GLU A 441 -20.92 6.39 -24.17
CA GLU A 441 -21.04 4.97 -24.53
C GLU A 441 -22.11 4.26 -23.67
N GLY A 442 -22.92 5.04 -22.97
CA GLY A 442 -24.01 4.57 -22.13
C GLY A 442 -23.65 4.42 -20.65
N GLU A 443 -24.67 4.13 -19.86
CA GLU A 443 -24.59 4.05 -18.41
C GLU A 443 -23.76 2.87 -17.90
N GLU A 444 -23.86 1.71 -18.54
CA GLU A 444 -23.17 0.49 -18.08
C GLU A 444 -21.66 0.66 -18.06
N GLN A 445 -21.09 1.15 -19.17
CA GLN A 445 -19.66 1.41 -19.29
C GLN A 445 -19.19 2.55 -18.38
N PHE A 446 -19.99 3.61 -18.23
CA PHE A 446 -19.70 4.68 -17.27
C PHE A 446 -19.59 4.14 -15.83
N LEU A 447 -20.50 3.25 -15.43
CA LEU A 447 -20.49 2.62 -14.11
C LEU A 447 -19.31 1.64 -13.94
N GLU A 448 -18.98 0.87 -14.97
CA GLU A 448 -17.81 -0.02 -14.96
C GLU A 448 -16.51 0.76 -14.74
N GLN A 449 -16.27 1.78 -15.57
CA GLN A 449 -15.10 2.65 -15.45
C GLN A 449 -15.07 3.35 -14.09
N ALA A 450 -16.20 3.89 -13.62
CA ALA A 450 -16.27 4.52 -12.30
C ALA A 450 -15.92 3.57 -11.15
N ARG A 451 -16.34 2.30 -11.20
CA ARG A 451 -15.95 1.28 -10.20
C ARG A 451 -14.45 1.01 -10.24
N LEU A 452 -13.87 0.87 -11.43
CA LEU A 452 -12.43 0.67 -11.59
C LEU A 452 -11.63 1.88 -11.08
N ILE A 453 -12.03 3.11 -11.41
CA ILE A 453 -11.39 4.33 -10.90
C ILE A 453 -11.40 4.35 -9.37
N ARG A 454 -12.54 4.02 -8.75
CA ARG A 454 -12.66 3.93 -7.29
C ARG A 454 -11.73 2.86 -6.72
N ARG A 455 -11.64 1.69 -7.37
CA ARG A 455 -10.74 0.60 -6.96
C ARG A 455 -9.27 0.97 -7.09
N TYR A 456 -8.87 1.64 -8.16
CA TYR A 456 -7.54 2.22 -8.30
C TYR A 456 -7.30 3.34 -7.27
N GLY A 457 -8.34 4.01 -6.79
CA GLY A 457 -8.26 5.08 -5.80
C GLY A 457 -7.95 6.46 -6.39
N ALA A 458 -8.35 6.71 -7.63
CA ALA A 458 -8.13 7.99 -8.30
C ALA A 458 -9.36 8.93 -8.19
N ALA A 459 -9.13 10.23 -8.33
CA ALA A 459 -10.19 11.20 -8.61
C ALA A 459 -10.61 11.12 -10.09
N VAL A 460 -11.74 11.74 -10.45
CA VAL A 460 -12.28 11.66 -11.81
C VAL A 460 -12.82 13.00 -12.31
N VAL A 461 -12.51 13.30 -13.57
CA VAL A 461 -13.20 14.32 -14.36
C VAL A 461 -14.32 13.63 -15.14
N VAL A 462 -15.55 14.15 -15.00
CA VAL A 462 -16.71 13.68 -15.77
C VAL A 462 -17.03 14.71 -16.84
N MET A 463 -16.96 14.30 -18.09
CA MET A 463 -17.32 15.16 -19.21
C MET A 463 -18.84 15.28 -19.33
N ALA A 464 -19.32 16.48 -19.62
CA ALA A 464 -20.72 16.74 -19.99
C ALA A 464 -21.00 16.24 -21.42
N PHE A 465 -20.91 14.93 -21.61
CA PHE A 465 -21.10 14.19 -22.86
C PHE A 465 -21.91 12.93 -22.53
N ASP A 466 -23.05 12.75 -23.20
CA ASP A 466 -23.88 11.56 -23.07
C ASP A 466 -24.19 10.90 -24.42
N GLU A 467 -25.11 9.94 -24.45
CA GLU A 467 -25.48 9.15 -25.63
C GLU A 467 -25.98 10.02 -26.79
N THR A 468 -26.39 11.27 -26.53
CA THR A 468 -26.87 12.22 -27.55
C THR A 468 -25.80 13.15 -28.09
N GLY A 469 -24.61 13.18 -27.49
CA GLY A 469 -23.53 14.10 -27.87
C GLY A 469 -22.98 14.93 -26.71
N GLN A 470 -22.11 15.86 -27.07
CA GLN A 470 -21.51 16.83 -26.14
C GLN A 470 -22.51 17.93 -25.80
N ALA A 471 -22.57 18.33 -24.53
CA ALA A 471 -23.43 19.42 -24.08
C ALA A 471 -22.99 20.78 -24.61
N ASP A 472 -23.82 21.38 -25.44
CA ASP A 472 -23.62 22.70 -26.05
C ASP A 472 -24.34 23.84 -25.30
N THR A 473 -25.39 23.52 -24.55
CA THR A 473 -26.18 24.47 -23.72
C THR A 473 -25.94 24.30 -22.22
N THR A 474 -26.22 25.35 -21.44
CA THR A 474 -26.13 25.31 -19.98
C THR A 474 -27.05 24.25 -19.37
N ASP A 475 -28.30 24.19 -19.82
CA ASP A 475 -29.29 23.23 -19.29
C ASP A 475 -28.82 21.79 -19.55
N ARG A 476 -28.28 21.50 -20.74
CA ARG A 476 -27.74 20.18 -21.06
C ARG A 476 -26.52 19.82 -20.20
N ARG A 477 -25.64 20.78 -19.90
CA ARG A 477 -24.51 20.56 -18.98
C ARG A 477 -25.00 20.20 -17.58
N VAL A 478 -25.97 20.95 -17.06
CA VAL A 478 -26.55 20.69 -15.72
C VAL A 478 -27.24 19.33 -15.69
N GLU A 479 -28.01 18.98 -16.72
CA GLU A 479 -28.70 17.70 -16.82
C GLU A 479 -27.75 16.52 -16.79
N ILE A 480 -26.74 16.50 -17.68
CA ILE A 480 -25.77 15.40 -17.79
C ILE A 480 -24.97 15.29 -16.49
N CYS A 481 -24.45 16.40 -15.96
CA CYS A 481 -23.70 16.38 -14.70
C CYS A 481 -24.55 15.90 -13.52
N THR A 482 -25.83 16.27 -13.47
CA THR A 482 -26.76 15.80 -12.43
C THR A 482 -27.01 14.29 -12.55
N ARG A 483 -27.20 13.77 -13.76
CA ARG A 483 -27.35 12.33 -14.01
C ARG A 483 -26.08 11.58 -13.59
N SER A 484 -24.91 12.02 -14.04
CA SER A 484 -23.63 11.41 -13.70
C SER A 484 -23.36 11.45 -12.19
N TYR A 485 -23.65 12.56 -11.51
CA TYR A 485 -23.49 12.68 -10.05
C TYR A 485 -24.33 11.64 -9.30
N LYS A 486 -25.61 11.46 -9.69
CA LYS A 486 -26.48 10.44 -9.08
C LYS A 486 -25.96 9.04 -9.35
N LEU A 487 -25.54 8.73 -10.58
CA LEU A 487 -24.98 7.43 -10.91
C LEU A 487 -23.73 7.11 -10.08
N LEU A 488 -22.81 8.07 -9.94
CA LEU A 488 -21.59 7.92 -9.14
C LEU A 488 -21.91 7.72 -7.66
N THR A 489 -22.71 8.60 -7.06
CA THR A 489 -22.96 8.61 -5.62
C THR A 489 -23.95 7.52 -5.18
N GLU A 490 -25.00 7.26 -5.95
CA GLU A 490 -26.08 6.34 -5.56
C GLU A 490 -25.83 4.89 -6.03
N LYS A 491 -25.13 4.66 -7.15
CA LYS A 491 -24.90 3.30 -7.68
C LYS A 491 -23.48 2.76 -7.49
N VAL A 492 -22.46 3.62 -7.50
CA VAL A 492 -21.06 3.22 -7.32
C VAL A 492 -20.57 3.42 -5.89
N GLY A 493 -21.20 4.34 -5.15
CA GLY A 493 -20.69 4.80 -3.85
C GLY A 493 -19.39 5.57 -4.02
N PHE A 494 -19.26 6.34 -5.11
CA PHE A 494 -18.12 7.22 -5.32
C PHE A 494 -18.19 8.39 -4.32
N PRO A 495 -17.10 8.68 -3.58
CA PRO A 495 -17.09 9.66 -2.49
C PRO A 495 -17.20 11.12 -2.95
#